data_AF-A0A958J9Y6-F1
#
_entry.id   AF-A0A958J9Y6-F1
#
_cell.length_a   1.000
_cell.length_b   1.000
_cell.length_c   1.000
_cell.angle_alpha   90.00
_cell.angle_beta   90.00
_cell.angle_gamma   90.00
#
_symmetry.space_group_name_H-M   'P 1'
#
loop_
_entity.id
_entity.type
_entity.pdbx_description
1 polymer ?
#
loop_
_entity_poly.entity_id
_entity_poly.type
_entity_poly.pdbx_seq_one_letter_code
_entity_poly.pdbx_strand_id
1 'polypeptide(L)'
;MNKAKLNRVFAWLALVLLTVSGQLLAGDPARTGSAAGEQLLVPVGARDLAMSGSNVAFSRGLDAMYWNPAGFSHMDNSAAGTFSTMSIFNDVKVNYLAL
;
A
#
# COMPACT_ATOMS: atom_id res chain seq x y z
N MET A 1 43.71 -5.04 12.69
CA MET A 1 43.06 -4.75 11.39
C MET A 1 42.79 -3.25 11.29
N ASN A 2 43.18 -2.57 10.20
CA ASN A 2 43.00 -1.12 10.09
C ASN A 2 41.51 -0.74 10.11
N LYS A 3 41.16 0.36 10.81
CA LYS A 3 39.79 0.88 10.93
C LYS A 3 39.10 1.03 9.55
N ALA A 4 39.87 1.44 8.54
CA ALA A 4 39.38 1.57 7.16
C ALA A 4 39.01 0.23 6.49
N LYS A 5 39.74 -0.86 6.78
CA LYS A 5 39.38 -2.20 6.30
C LYS A 5 38.13 -2.72 7.00
N LEU A 6 38.01 -2.48 8.31
CA LEU A 6 36.84 -2.90 9.10
C LEU A 6 35.56 -2.19 8.62
N ASN A 7 35.60 -0.87 8.39
CA ASN A 7 34.43 -0.13 7.86
C ASN A 7 34.03 -0.58 6.45
N ARG A 8 35.00 -0.91 5.60
CA ARG A 8 34.71 -1.45 4.26
C ARG A 8 34.02 -2.81 4.34
N VAL A 9 34.44 -3.69 5.25
CA VAL A 9 33.79 -4.99 5.48
C VAL A 9 32.36 -4.81 5.97
N PHE A 10 32.12 -3.88 6.91
CA PHE A 10 30.75 -3.56 7.34
C PHE A 10 29.88 -3.00 6.22
N ALA A 11 30.41 -2.13 5.36
CA ALA A 11 29.69 -1.59 4.22
C ALA A 11 29.31 -2.70 3.21
N TRP A 12 30.21 -3.66 2.96
CA TRP A 12 29.93 -4.81 2.11
C TRP A 12 28.89 -5.75 2.72
N LEU A 13 28.96 -6.02 4.04
CA LEU A 13 27.95 -6.81 4.74
C LEU A 13 26.57 -6.16 4.69
N ALA A 14 26.49 -4.85 4.89
CA ALA A 14 25.23 -4.11 4.78
C ALA A 14 24.65 -4.15 3.35
N LEU A 15 25.50 -4.03 2.33
CA LEU A 15 25.09 -4.15 0.93
C LEU A 15 24.53 -5.56 0.62
N VAL A 16 25.21 -6.60 1.08
CA VAL A 16 24.75 -8.00 0.90
C VAL A 16 23.40 -8.21 1.58
N LEU A 17 23.23 -7.74 2.82
CA LEU A 17 21.95 -7.81 3.54
C LEU A 17 20.81 -7.10 2.80
N LEU A 18 21.07 -5.91 2.25
CA LEU A 18 20.09 -5.14 1.45
C LEU A 18 19.70 -5.86 0.15
N THR A 19 20.62 -6.62 -0.45
CA THR A 19 20.33 -7.37 -1.69
C THR A 19 19.65 -8.72 -1.43
N VAL A 20 19.82 -9.30 -0.24
CA VAL A 20 19.29 -10.63 0.13
C VAL A 20 17.91 -10.55 0.77
N SER A 21 17.42 -9.37 1.15
CA SER A 21 16.02 -9.14 1.55
C SER A 21 15.01 -9.27 0.39
N GLY A 22 15.30 -10.12 -0.59
CA GLY A 22 14.40 -10.48 -1.68
C GLY A 22 13.06 -11.02 -1.17
N GLN A 23 12.05 -10.80 -1.99
CA GLN A 23 10.62 -10.99 -1.70
C GLN A 23 10.35 -12.41 -1.18
N LEU A 24 10.08 -12.54 0.12
CA LEU A 24 9.41 -13.72 0.68
C LEU A 24 7.96 -13.71 0.20
N LEU A 25 7.73 -14.20 -1.02
CA LEU A 25 6.40 -14.41 -1.58
C LEU A 25 5.77 -15.63 -0.89
N ALA A 26 5.24 -15.41 0.32
CA ALA A 26 4.43 -16.39 1.02
C ALA A 26 3.01 -16.35 0.44
N GLY A 27 2.77 -17.13 -0.61
CA GLY A 27 1.46 -17.27 -1.24
C GLY A 27 1.60 -17.82 -2.66
N ASP A 28 1.01 -18.99 -2.92
CA ASP A 28 0.88 -19.50 -4.27
C ASP A 28 -0.14 -18.62 -5.01
N PRO A 29 0.21 -17.95 -6.12
CA PRO A 29 -0.73 -17.15 -6.92
C PRO A 29 -1.93 -17.98 -7.43
N ALA A 30 -1.79 -19.29 -7.57
CA ALA A 30 -2.91 -20.16 -7.91
C ALA A 30 -3.88 -20.39 -6.73
N ARG A 31 -3.47 -20.02 -5.51
CA ARG A 31 -4.24 -20.16 -4.25
C ARG A 31 -4.58 -18.82 -3.62
N THR A 32 -4.25 -17.70 -4.26
CA THR A 32 -4.85 -16.40 -3.91
C THR A 32 -6.31 -16.48 -4.28
N GLY A 33 -7.19 -16.54 -3.27
CA GLY A 33 -8.62 -16.72 -3.50
C GLY A 33 -9.15 -15.66 -4.46
N SER A 34 -9.66 -16.10 -5.62
CA SER A 34 -10.40 -15.24 -6.56
C SER A 34 -11.70 -14.70 -5.95
N ALA A 35 -12.03 -15.13 -4.73
CA ALA A 35 -13.20 -14.74 -3.96
C ALA A 35 -13.29 -13.23 -3.68
N ALA A 36 -12.19 -12.48 -3.75
CA ALA A 36 -12.20 -11.03 -3.61
C ALA A 36 -12.44 -10.29 -4.94
N GLY A 37 -12.25 -10.94 -6.10
CA GLY A 37 -12.32 -10.29 -7.41
C GLY A 37 -11.17 -9.31 -7.66
N GLU A 38 -10.52 -9.42 -8.81
CA GLU A 38 -9.36 -8.58 -9.19
C GLU A 38 -9.63 -7.07 -9.10
N GLN A 39 -10.90 -6.66 -9.23
CA GLN A 39 -11.29 -5.26 -9.14
C GLN A 39 -11.15 -4.66 -7.74
N LEU A 40 -11.20 -5.47 -6.67
CA LEU A 40 -10.98 -4.97 -5.30
C LEU A 40 -9.52 -4.59 -5.05
N LEU A 41 -8.58 -5.09 -5.86
CA LEU A 41 -7.16 -4.72 -5.77
C LEU A 41 -6.90 -3.32 -6.33
N VAL A 42 -7.85 -2.73 -7.08
CA VAL A 42 -7.70 -1.39 -7.63
C VAL A 42 -7.87 -0.37 -6.50
N PRO A 43 -6.82 0.40 -6.16
CA PRO A 43 -6.89 1.31 -5.03
C PRO A 43 -7.74 2.54 -5.32
N VAL A 44 -8.29 3.13 -4.26
CA VAL A 44 -9.10 4.36 -4.30
C VAL A 44 -8.50 5.44 -3.41
N GLY A 45 -8.93 6.69 -3.59
CA GLY A 45 -8.43 7.83 -2.82
C GLY A 45 -7.16 8.42 -3.42
N ALA A 46 -7.25 9.65 -3.95
CA ALA A 46 -6.16 10.29 -4.67
C ALA A 46 -4.89 10.50 -3.83
N ARG A 47 -5.04 10.80 -2.54
CA ARG A 47 -3.92 11.03 -1.61
C ARG A 47 -3.13 9.75 -1.35
N ASP A 48 -3.83 8.69 -0.97
CA ASP A 48 -3.19 7.44 -0.59
C ASP A 48 -2.59 6.74 -1.84
N LEU A 49 -3.22 6.91 -3.01
CA LEU A 49 -2.66 6.56 -4.31
C LEU A 49 -1.38 7.34 -4.65
N ALA A 50 -1.38 8.67 -4.52
CA ALA A 50 -0.21 9.51 -4.79
C ALA A 50 0.98 9.18 -3.88
N MET A 51 0.70 8.69 -2.67
CA MET A 51 1.68 8.23 -1.70
C MET A 51 2.06 6.75 -1.89
N SER A 52 1.55 6.08 -2.92
CA SER A 52 1.80 4.66 -3.21
C SER A 52 1.49 3.76 -2.00
N GLY A 53 0.45 4.08 -1.23
CA GLY A 53 0.04 3.32 -0.04
C GLY A 53 0.96 3.45 1.18
N SER A 54 2.03 4.25 1.12
CA SER A 54 2.93 4.48 2.28
C SER A 54 2.22 5.07 3.50
N ASN A 55 1.05 5.67 3.31
CA ASN A 55 0.23 6.29 4.33
C ASN A 55 -0.72 5.31 5.07
N VAL A 56 -0.69 3.99 4.81
CA VAL A 56 -1.66 3.02 5.38
C VAL A 56 -1.82 3.11 6.90
N ALA A 57 -0.73 3.31 7.65
CA ALA A 57 -0.77 3.41 9.11
C ALA A 57 -1.43 4.71 9.60
N PHE A 58 -1.42 5.76 8.77
CA PHE A 58 -1.98 7.08 9.07
C PHE A 58 -3.22 7.39 8.22
N SER A 59 -3.79 6.41 7.53
CA SER A 59 -5.00 6.60 6.73
C SER A 59 -6.15 7.02 7.65
N ARG A 60 -6.90 8.04 7.24
CA ARG A 60 -7.99 8.69 8.00
C ARG A 60 -9.06 9.21 7.05
N GLY A 61 -10.28 9.33 7.56
CA GLY A 61 -11.45 9.78 6.80
C GLY A 61 -12.04 8.66 5.94
N LEU A 62 -12.80 9.03 4.91
CA LEU A 62 -13.53 8.07 4.06
C LEU A 62 -12.61 7.14 3.25
N ASP A 63 -11.44 7.63 2.81
CA ASP A 63 -10.46 6.80 2.09
C ASP A 63 -9.92 5.65 2.98
N ALA A 64 -9.97 5.80 4.31
CA ALA A 64 -9.54 4.77 5.25
C ALA A 64 -10.44 3.52 5.18
N MET A 65 -11.68 3.63 4.69
CA MET A 65 -12.57 2.46 4.50
C MET A 65 -11.97 1.43 3.53
N TYR A 66 -11.17 1.88 2.56
CA TYR A 66 -10.45 0.99 1.64
C TYR A 66 -9.07 0.59 2.18
N TRP A 67 -8.29 1.56 2.70
CA TRP A 67 -6.88 1.34 3.05
C TRP A 67 -6.66 0.73 4.44
N ASN A 68 -7.38 1.23 5.45
CA ASN A 68 -7.26 0.78 6.84
C ASN A 68 -8.51 1.21 7.65
N PRO A 69 -9.53 0.33 7.77
CA PRO A 69 -10.78 0.67 8.45
C PRO A 69 -10.63 1.14 9.89
N ALA A 70 -9.52 0.83 10.58
CA ALA A 70 -9.26 1.37 11.93
C ALA A 70 -9.10 2.90 11.91
N GLY A 71 -8.54 3.45 10.83
CA GLY A 71 -8.40 4.89 10.62
C GLY A 71 -9.72 5.63 10.43
N PHE A 72 -10.77 4.94 9.99
CA PHE A 72 -12.11 5.50 9.83
C PHE A 72 -12.73 5.95 11.16
N SER A 73 -12.42 5.26 12.25
CA SER A 73 -12.90 5.62 13.60
C SER A 73 -12.43 6.99 14.09
N HIS A 74 -11.43 7.58 13.44
CA HIS A 74 -10.88 8.90 13.76
C HIS A 74 -11.57 10.04 12.97
N MET A 75 -12.79 9.83 12.48
CA MET A 75 -13.56 10.88 11.83
C MET A 75 -14.15 11.86 12.85
N ASP A 76 -13.87 13.15 12.64
CA ASP A 76 -14.40 14.23 13.49
C ASP A 76 -15.86 14.60 13.15
N ASN A 77 -16.31 14.25 11.94
CA ASN A 77 -17.65 14.57 11.45
C ASN A 77 -18.61 13.40 11.63
N SER A 78 -19.87 13.71 11.99
CA SER A 78 -20.95 12.72 12.13
C SER A 78 -21.43 12.12 10.80
N ALA A 79 -21.14 12.80 9.68
CA ALA A 79 -21.42 12.33 8.33
C ALA A 79 -20.40 12.94 7.36
N ALA A 80 -19.92 12.16 6.41
CA ALA A 80 -19.11 12.64 5.30
C ALA A 80 -19.36 11.74 4.08
N GLY A 81 -19.35 12.29 2.87
CA GLY A 81 -19.50 11.50 1.65
C GLY A 81 -18.41 11.86 0.63
N THR A 82 -17.94 10.87 -0.12
CA THR A 82 -16.98 11.06 -1.21
C THR A 82 -17.36 10.19 -2.40
N PHE A 83 -17.19 10.77 -3.58
CA PHE A 83 -17.35 10.10 -4.85
C PHE A 83 -16.07 10.29 -5.66
N SER A 84 -15.56 9.21 -6.25
CA SER A 84 -14.35 9.24 -7.07
C SER A 84 -14.52 8.37 -8.30
N THR A 85 -13.97 8.84 -9.42
CA THR A 85 -13.85 8.09 -10.66
C THR A 85 -12.39 8.06 -11.07
N MET A 86 -11.85 6.87 -11.28
CA MET A 86 -10.51 6.65 -11.82
C MET A 86 -10.59 5.88 -13.13
N SER A 87 -9.81 6.28 -14.13
CA SER A 87 -9.63 5.49 -15.35
C SER A 87 -8.35 4.68 -15.23
N ILE A 88 -8.46 3.37 -15.37
CA ILE A 88 -7.31 2.46 -15.52
C ILE A 88 -7.10 2.13 -17.00
N PHE A 89 -6.20 1.20 -17.32
CA PHE A 89 -5.83 0.85 -18.69
C PHE A 89 -7.06 0.53 -19.56
N ASN A 90 -6.98 0.92 -20.84
CA ASN A 90 -8.02 0.65 -21.85
C ASN A 90 -9.41 1.22 -21.49
N ASP A 91 -9.43 2.46 -20.97
CA ASP A 91 -10.65 3.21 -20.61
C ASP A 91 -11.59 2.50 -19.62
N VAL A 92 -11.07 1.51 -18.89
CA VAL A 92 -11.82 0.87 -17.81
C VAL A 92 -11.95 1.87 -16.67
N LYS A 93 -13.19 2.16 -16.26
CA LYS A 93 -13.47 3.12 -15.19
C LYS A 93 -13.81 2.41 -13.88
N VAL A 94 -13.20 2.86 -12.80
CA VAL A 94 -13.50 2.46 -11.43
C VAL A 94 -14.19 3.62 -10.74
N ASN A 95 -15.43 3.39 -10.32
CA ASN A 95 -16.20 4.37 -9.55
C ASN A 95 -16.27 3.91 -8.11
N TYR A 96 -15.99 4.82 -7.20
CA TYR A 96 -16.00 4.59 -5.76
C TYR A 96 -16.91 5.59 -5.08
N LEU A 97 -17.73 5.10 -4.15
CA LEU A 97 -18.63 5.88 -3.31
C LEU A 97 -18.44 5.43 -1.87
N ALA A 98 -18.17 6.38 -0.98
CA ALA A 98 -18.11 6.16 0.47
C ALA A 98 -18.94 7.23 1.18
N LEU A 99 -19.66 6.80 2.24
CA LEU A 99 -20.55 7.61 3.09
C LEU A 99 -20.34 7.25 4.56
#